data_AF-A0A957AUE3-F1
#
_entry.id   AF-A0A957AUE3-F1
#
_cell.length_a   1.000
_cell.length_b   1.000
_cell.length_c   1.000
_cell.angle_alpha   90.00
_cell.angle_beta   90.00
_cell.angle_gamma   90.00
#
_symmetry.space_group_name_H-M   'P 1'
#
loop_
_entity.id
_entity.type
_entity.pdbx_description
1 polymer ?
#
loop_
_entity_poly.entity_id
_entity_poly.type
_entity_poly.pdbx_seq_one_letter_code
_entity_poly.pdbx_strand_id
1 'polypeptide(L)'
;MRHKREKAKRLSWLTEAQAALGWGIILVLIAVLGTIYLSQASRIAVTGRRVQLMQNDLETLKRDNAEIERTIAESQSLERLQQQAQEMGFVEAQPGDIEYLVIPDYPQETAVSP
;
A
#
# COMPACT_ATOMS: atom_id res chain seq x y z
N MET A 1 39.70 -37.32 60.93
CA MET A 1 39.67 -37.30 59.44
C MET A 1 38.27 -37.47 58.83
N ARG A 2 37.28 -38.14 59.47
CA ARG A 2 35.94 -38.39 58.88
C ARG A 2 35.03 -37.15 58.74
N HIS A 3 34.99 -36.24 59.71
CA HIS A 3 34.08 -35.07 59.67
C HIS A 3 34.39 -34.01 58.61
N LYS A 4 35.61 -33.98 58.03
CA LYS A 4 35.93 -33.02 56.96
C LYS A 4 35.22 -33.35 55.63
N ARG A 5 34.91 -34.63 55.39
CA ARG A 5 34.28 -35.11 54.15
C ARG A 5 32.80 -34.76 54.07
N GLU A 6 32.10 -34.75 55.20
CA GLU A 6 30.66 -34.46 55.24
C GLU A 6 30.35 -32.98 54.98
N LYS A 7 31.19 -32.07 55.48
CA LYS A 7 31.06 -30.63 55.21
C LYS A 7 31.33 -30.29 53.74
N ALA A 8 32.32 -30.94 53.11
CA ALA A 8 32.63 -30.74 51.70
C ALA A 8 31.48 -31.18 50.78
N LYS A 9 30.82 -32.31 51.07
CA LYS A 9 29.64 -32.77 50.32
C LYS A 9 28.46 -31.81 50.43
N ARG A 10 28.20 -31.25 51.61
CA ARG A 10 27.12 -30.27 51.80
C ARG A 10 27.39 -28.96 51.06
N LEU A 11 28.65 -28.53 51.02
CA LEU A 11 29.05 -27.33 50.28
C LEU A 11 28.92 -27.53 48.77
N SER A 12 29.32 -28.69 48.23
CA SER A 12 29.17 -29.00 46.80
C SER A 12 27.70 -29.12 46.39
N TRP A 13 26.86 -29.73 47.23
CA TRP A 13 25.43 -29.85 46.93
C TRP A 13 24.73 -28.48 46.83
N LEU A 14 25.12 -27.52 47.67
CA LEU A 14 24.62 -26.13 47.57
C LEU A 14 25.14 -25.43 46.30
N THR A 15 26.38 -25.69 45.88
CA THR A 15 26.95 -25.10 44.65
C THR A 15 26.36 -25.73 43.38
N GLU A 16 26.08 -27.02 43.39
CA GLU A 16 25.40 -27.74 42.31
C GLU A 16 23.95 -27.27 42.16
N ALA A 17 23.22 -27.10 43.28
CA ALA A 17 21.87 -26.56 43.26
C ALA A 17 21.83 -25.11 42.75
N GLN A 18 22.81 -24.28 43.13
CA GLN A 18 22.93 -22.90 42.67
C GLN A 18 23.32 -22.81 41.18
N ALA A 19 24.17 -23.72 40.70
CA ALA A 19 24.50 -23.84 39.29
C ALA A 19 23.27 -24.30 38.46
N ALA A 20 22.51 -25.27 38.95
CA ALA A 20 21.28 -25.73 38.32
C ALA A 20 20.24 -24.61 38.21
N LEU A 21 20.10 -23.78 39.25
CA LEU A 21 19.23 -22.61 39.23
C LEU A 21 19.69 -21.57 38.19
N GLY A 22 21.01 -21.31 38.11
CA GLY A 22 21.58 -20.42 37.09
C GLY A 22 21.31 -20.88 35.67
N TRP A 23 21.50 -22.18 35.39
CA TRP A 23 21.16 -22.77 34.09
C TRP A 23 19.66 -22.70 33.78
N GLY A 24 18.81 -22.91 34.79
CA GLY A 24 17.37 -22.74 34.65
C GLY A 24 16.99 -21.32 34.23
N ILE A 25 17.58 -20.31 34.84
CA ILE A 25 17.36 -18.90 34.47
C ILE A 25 17.80 -18.63 33.04
N ILE A 26 18.97 -19.12 32.62
CA ILE A 26 19.47 -18.96 31.25
C ILE A 26 18.50 -19.59 30.24
N LEU A 27 18.00 -20.80 30.52
CA LEU A 27 17.03 -21.47 29.65
C LEU A 27 15.72 -20.69 29.54
N VAL A 28 15.22 -20.15 30.66
CA VAL A 28 14.02 -19.29 30.67
C VAL A 28 14.25 -18.04 29.85
N LEU A 29 15.40 -17.38 29.99
CA LEU A 29 15.75 -16.19 29.19
C LEU A 29 15.79 -16.51 27.70
N ILE A 30 16.39 -17.63 27.31
CA ILE A 30 16.41 -18.09 25.90
C ILE A 30 15.00 -18.36 25.40
N ALA A 31 14.14 -19.01 26.21
CA ALA A 31 12.76 -19.30 25.84
C ALA A 31 11.94 -18.02 25.65
N VAL A 32 12.09 -17.02 26.54
CA VAL A 32 11.43 -15.72 26.44
C VAL A 32 11.90 -14.98 25.19
N LEU A 33 13.21 -14.89 24.96
CA LEU A 33 13.77 -14.24 23.77
C LEU A 33 13.32 -14.94 22.49
N GLY A 34 13.34 -16.28 22.46
CA GLY A 34 12.85 -17.07 21.33
C GLY A 34 11.38 -16.82 21.03
N THR A 35 10.53 -16.77 22.07
CA THR A 35 9.10 -16.48 21.93
C THR A 35 8.86 -15.08 21.37
N ILE A 36 9.55 -14.07 21.90
CA ILE A 36 9.46 -12.69 21.43
C ILE A 36 9.91 -12.61 19.97
N TYR A 37 11.06 -13.18 19.64
CA TYR A 37 11.61 -13.16 18.28
C TYR A 37 10.69 -13.84 17.27
N LEU A 38 10.16 -15.02 17.61
CA LEU A 38 9.23 -15.75 16.75
C LEU A 38 7.91 -15.00 16.54
N SER A 39 7.41 -14.35 17.59
CA SER A 39 6.20 -13.51 17.50
C SER A 39 6.40 -12.27 16.63
N GLN A 40 7.58 -11.64 16.70
CA GLN A 40 7.93 -10.49 15.87
C GLN A 40 8.10 -10.87 14.40
N ALA A 41 8.84 -11.95 14.12
CA ALA A 41 9.04 -12.46 12.76
C ALA A 41 7.69 -12.77 12.08
N SER A 42 6.76 -13.40 12.82
CA SER A 42 5.42 -13.70 12.33
C SER A 42 4.61 -12.43 12.01
N ARG A 43 4.66 -11.41 12.88
CA ARG A 43 3.97 -10.13 12.66
C ARG A 43 4.51 -9.37 11.45
N ILE A 44 5.84 -9.36 11.27
CA ILE A 44 6.50 -8.72 10.13
C ILE A 44 6.10 -9.41 8.83
N ALA A 45 6.14 -10.75 8.79
CA ALA A 45 5.75 -11.51 7.60
C ALA A 45 4.27 -11.28 7.22
N VAL A 46 3.35 -11.30 8.18
CA VAL A 46 1.92 -11.05 7.94
C VAL A 46 1.66 -9.62 7.47
N THR A 47 2.30 -8.64 8.12
CA THR A 47 2.15 -7.23 7.74
C THR A 47 2.73 -6.97 6.36
N GLY A 48 3.91 -7.51 6.06
CA GLY A 48 4.52 -7.42 4.73
C GLY A 48 3.65 -8.03 3.65
N ARG A 49 3.06 -9.21 3.90
CA ARG A 49 2.11 -9.83 2.96
C ARG A 49 0.88 -8.95 2.73
N ARG A 50 0.33 -8.35 3.78
CA ARG A 50 -0.83 -7.45 3.67
C ARG A 50 -0.50 -6.20 2.85
N VAL A 51 0.67 -5.61 3.07
CA VAL A 51 1.17 -4.47 2.30
C VAL A 51 1.33 -4.86 0.82
N GLN A 52 1.89 -6.03 0.53
CA GLN A 52 2.04 -6.50 -0.85
C GLN A 52 0.69 -6.70 -1.55
N LEU A 53 -0.31 -7.24 -0.84
CA LEU A 53 -1.66 -7.37 -1.38
C LEU A 53 -2.28 -6.00 -1.68
N MET A 54 -2.20 -5.06 -0.73
CA MET A 54 -2.71 -3.69 -0.92
C MET A 54 -2.03 -2.97 -2.09
N GLN A 55 -0.73 -3.17 -2.30
CA GLN A 55 -0.02 -2.60 -3.45
C GLN A 55 -0.53 -3.17 -4.78
N ASN A 56 -0.78 -4.49 -4.83
CA ASN A 56 -1.32 -5.13 -6.02
C ASN A 56 -2.75 -4.65 -6.33
N ASP A 57 -3.58 -4.54 -5.29
CA ASP A 57 -4.94 -3.99 -5.44
C ASP A 57 -4.91 -2.55 -5.96
N LEU A 58 -4.00 -1.72 -5.43
CA LEU A 58 -3.81 -0.35 -5.88
C LEU A 58 -3.32 -0.26 -7.33
N GLU A 59 -2.41 -1.14 -7.74
CA GLU A 59 -1.93 -1.18 -9.13
C GLU A 59 -3.04 -1.60 -10.09
N THR A 60 -3.85 -2.59 -9.72
CA THR A 60 -5.02 -3.03 -10.48
C THR A 60 -5.99 -1.87 -10.66
N LEU A 61 -6.36 -1.19 -9.57
CA LEU A 61 -7.32 -0.10 -9.60
C LEU A 61 -6.82 1.09 -10.43
N LYS A 62 -5.52 1.39 -10.41
CA LYS A 62 -4.92 2.43 -11.28
C LYS A 62 -5.04 2.08 -12.75
N ARG A 63 -4.82 0.82 -13.13
CA ARG A 63 -4.95 0.36 -14.52
C ARG A 63 -6.40 0.45 -14.98
N ASP A 64 -7.34 0.02 -14.13
CA ASP A 64 -8.77 0.10 -14.43
C ASP A 64 -9.22 1.56 -14.63
N ASN A 65 -8.77 2.48 -13.78
CA ASN A 65 -9.05 3.91 -13.96
C ASN A 65 -8.48 4.44 -15.28
N ALA A 66 -7.24 4.10 -15.63
CA ALA A 66 -6.63 4.56 -16.87
C ALA A 66 -7.40 4.06 -18.11
N GLU A 67 -7.91 2.84 -18.07
CA GLU A 67 -8.75 2.28 -19.15
C GLU A 67 -10.11 3.00 -19.25
N ILE A 68 -10.73 3.31 -18.11
CA ILE A 68 -11.97 4.10 -18.08
C ILE A 68 -11.74 5.51 -18.62
N GLU A 69 -10.67 6.19 -18.19
CA GLU A 69 -10.30 7.52 -18.67
C GLU A 69 -10.08 7.51 -20.19
N ARG A 70 -9.39 6.49 -20.71
CA ARG A 70 -9.22 6.28 -22.14
C ARG A 70 -10.57 6.12 -22.85
N THR A 71 -11.47 5.29 -22.32
CA THR A 71 -12.81 5.07 -22.90
C THR A 71 -13.64 6.35 -22.93
N ILE A 72 -13.55 7.18 -21.88
CA ILE A 72 -14.20 8.50 -21.83
C ILE A 72 -13.63 9.39 -22.94
N ALA A 73 -12.30 9.47 -23.05
CA ALA A 73 -11.65 10.27 -24.09
C ALA A 73 -12.04 9.82 -25.50
N GLU A 74 -12.11 8.51 -25.74
CA GLU A 74 -12.58 7.94 -27.02
C GLU A 74 -14.07 8.20 -27.27
N SER A 75 -14.89 8.26 -26.22
CA SER A 75 -16.32 8.57 -26.34
C SER A 75 -16.59 10.04 -26.58
N GLN A 76 -15.75 10.92 -26.01
CA GLN A 76 -15.80 12.37 -26.18
C GLN A 76 -14.96 12.86 -27.36
N SER A 77 -14.29 11.95 -28.07
CA SER A 77 -13.34 12.33 -29.11
C SER A 77 -14.05 13.08 -30.23
N LEU A 78 -13.38 14.13 -30.72
CA LEU A 78 -13.89 14.95 -31.81
C LEU A 78 -14.11 14.10 -33.07
N GLU A 79 -13.29 13.06 -33.29
CA GLU A 79 -13.51 12.12 -34.38
C GLU A 79 -14.85 11.39 -34.26
N ARG A 80 -15.22 10.94 -33.06
CA ARG A 80 -16.49 10.23 -32.85
C ARG A 80 -17.70 11.16 -33.04
N LEU A 81 -17.58 12.40 -32.57
CA LEU A 81 -18.59 13.43 -32.78
C LEU A 81 -18.74 13.79 -34.26
N GLN A 82 -17.63 13.96 -34.99
CA GLN A 82 -17.66 14.20 -36.43
C GLN A 82 -18.27 13.02 -37.19
N GLN A 83 -17.93 11.79 -36.82
CA GLN A 83 -18.48 10.60 -37.44
C GLN A 83 -20.00 10.52 -37.25
N GLN A 84 -20.50 10.76 -36.04
CA GLN A 84 -21.95 10.84 -35.79
C GLN A 84 -22.61 11.99 -36.56
N ALA A 85 -21.96 13.16 -36.64
CA ALA A 85 -22.48 14.28 -37.42
C ALA A 85 -22.61 13.93 -38.91
N GLN A 86 -21.61 13.28 -39.49
CA GLN A 86 -21.65 12.80 -40.87
C GLN A 86 -22.74 11.75 -41.09
N GLU A 87 -22.90 10.79 -40.17
CA GLU A 87 -23.98 9.78 -40.23
C GLU A 87 -25.38 10.40 -40.17
N MET A 88 -25.53 11.52 -39.47
CA MET A 88 -26.78 12.31 -39.42
C MET A 88 -26.97 13.22 -40.64
N GLY A 89 -26.01 13.23 -41.58
CA GLY A 89 -26.08 14.05 -42.80
C GLY A 89 -25.62 15.49 -42.63
N PHE A 90 -24.97 15.83 -41.51
CA PHE A 90 -24.30 17.12 -41.38
C PHE A 90 -23.07 17.17 -42.29
N VAL A 91 -22.79 18.35 -42.82
CA VAL A 91 -21.65 18.65 -43.68
C VAL A 91 -20.85 19.80 -43.08
N GLU A 92 -19.56 19.87 -43.41
CA GLU A 92 -18.70 20.97 -42.98
C GLU A 92 -19.19 22.29 -43.56
N ALA A 93 -19.50 23.26 -42.68
CA ALA A 93 -20.00 24.57 -43.08
C ALA A 93 -18.94 25.34 -43.86
N GLN A 94 -19.30 25.82 -45.05
CA GLN A 94 -18.45 26.69 -45.84
C GLN A 94 -18.58 28.14 -45.35
N PRO A 95 -17.63 29.04 -45.66
CA PRO A 95 -17.70 30.44 -45.25
C PRO A 95 -19.02 31.16 -45.65
N GLY A 96 -19.68 30.70 -46.70
CA GLY A 96 -20.99 31.22 -47.14
C GLY A 96 -22.19 30.72 -46.33
N ASP A 97 -22.03 29.66 -45.55
CA ASP A 97 -23.08 29.05 -44.73
C ASP A 97 -23.12 29.62 -43.30
N ILE A 98 -22.16 30.50 -42.95
CA ILE A 98 -21.97 31.04 -41.61
C ILE A 98 -22.59 32.43 -41.51
N GLU A 99 -23.66 32.56 -40.72
CA GLU A 99 -24.27 33.84 -40.39
C GLU A 99 -23.71 34.39 -39.07
N TYR A 100 -23.15 35.60 -39.10
CA TYR A 100 -22.59 36.26 -37.91
C TYR A 100 -23.64 37.15 -37.26
N LEU A 101 -24.05 36.81 -36.04
CA LEU A 101 -24.92 37.65 -35.23
C LEU A 101 -24.08 38.57 -34.32
N VAL A 102 -24.21 39.89 -34.48
CA VAL A 102 -23.60 40.84 -33.55
C VAL A 102 -24.51 40.98 -32.33
N ILE A 103 -24.03 40.52 -31.17
CA ILE A 103 -24.76 40.66 -29.91
C ILE A 103 -24.26 41.94 -29.21
N PRO A 104 -25.12 42.97 -29.05
CA PRO A 104 -24.76 44.16 -28.27
C PRO A 104 -24.48 43.78 -26.81
N ASP A 105 -23.51 44.44 -26.19
CA ASP A 105 -23.15 44.25 -24.77
C ASP A 105 -22.79 42.81 -24.37
N TYR A 106 -22.18 42.04 -25.28
CA TYR A 106 -21.72 40.67 -24.98
C TYR A 106 -20.72 40.70 -23.80
N PRO A 107 -20.98 39.95 -22.71
CA PRO A 107 -20.13 39.97 -21.53
C PRO A 107 -18.74 39.45 -21.90
N GLN A 108 -17.74 40.33 -21.76
CA GLN A 108 -16.34 39.94 -21.83
C GLN A 108 -16.07 39.14 -20.55
N GLU A 109 -16.06 37.80 -20.65
CA GLU A 109 -15.52 36.96 -19.58
C GLU A 109 -14.08 37.41 -19.38
N THR A 110 -13.83 38.22 -18.35
CA THR A 110 -12.49 38.66 -18.00
C THR A 110 -11.72 37.40 -17.66
N ALA A 111 -10.90 36.93 -18.60
CA ALA A 111 -10.00 35.81 -18.41
C ALA A 111 -9.24 36.08 -17.11
N VAL A 112 -9.54 35.29 -16.08
CA VAL A 112 -8.85 35.39 -14.80
C VAL A 112 -7.41 34.98 -15.08
N SER A 113 -6.52 35.97 -15.12
CA SER A 113 -5.09 35.77 -15.33
C SER A 113 -4.52 34.90 -14.19
N PRO A 114 -3.60 33.97 -14.46
CA PRO A 114 -3.09 32.99 -13.49
C PRO A 114 -2.39 33.60 -12.28
#